data_AF-A0A520I489-F1
#
_entry.id   AF-A0A520I489-F1
#
_cell.length_a   1.000
_cell.length_b   1.000
_cell.length_c   1.000
_cell.angle_alpha   90.00
_cell.angle_beta   90.00
_cell.angle_gamma   90.00
#
_symmetry.space_group_name_H-M   'P 1'
#
loop_
_entity.id
_entity.type
_entity.pdbx_description
1 polymer ?
#
loop_
_entity_poly.entity_id
_entity_poly.type
_entity_poly.pdbx_seq_one_letter_code
_entity_poly.pdbx_strand_id
1 'polypeptide(L)'
;VEPLGLVGGFLDAAGGGGWGPVVTSNLLVQGASPRTTIGTVNTAEFFLTATISATFITQLGWAAFTQATVGLLIGGVLAAPFGAMLAKRVPAKTLMVLVGVILTITSLFGLYRAIWH
;
A
#
# COMPACT_ATOMS: atom_id res chain seq x y z
N VAL A 1 -5.84 16.27 -9.25
CA VAL A 1 -5.02 15.13 -8.79
C VAL A 1 -4.60 15.25 -7.32
N GLU A 2 -4.46 16.46 -6.77
CA GLU A 2 -4.08 16.68 -5.35
C GLU A 2 -4.98 15.98 -4.30
N PRO A 3 -6.32 15.95 -4.42
CA PRO A 3 -7.16 15.30 -3.41
C PRO A 3 -6.99 13.78 -3.39
N LEU A 4 -6.77 13.18 -4.56
CA LEU A 4 -6.56 11.74 -4.70
C LEU A 4 -5.19 11.32 -4.18
N GLY A 5 -4.17 12.17 -4.33
CA GLY A 5 -2.85 11.95 -3.75
C GLY A 5 -2.87 11.97 -2.23
N LEU A 6 -3.60 12.92 -1.62
CA LEU A 6 -3.75 12.99 -0.16
C LEU A 6 -4.50 11.77 0.39
N VAL A 7 -5.65 11.43 -0.21
CA VAL A 7 -6.44 10.27 0.24
C VAL A 7 -5.68 8.97 -0.01
N GLY A 8 -5.09 8.80 -1.19
CA GLY A 8 -4.29 7.64 -1.54
C GLY A 8 -3.10 7.45 -0.60
N GLY A 9 -2.37 8.52 -0.29
CA GLY A 9 -1.21 8.48 0.62
C GLY A 9 -1.59 8.19 2.06
N PHE A 10 -2.70 8.74 2.55
CA PHE A 10 -3.21 8.43 3.88
C PHE A 10 -3.62 6.96 4.00
N LEU A 11 -4.37 6.44 3.01
CA LEU A 11 -4.79 5.05 2.98
C LEU A 11 -3.58 4.10 2.88
N ASP A 12 -2.56 4.49 2.13
CA ASP A 12 -1.31 3.73 2.04
C ASP A 12 -0.55 3.70 3.36
N ALA A 13 -0.44 4.83 4.06
CA ALA A 13 0.17 4.90 5.39
C ALA A 13 -0.61 4.13 6.47
N ALA A 14 -1.95 4.07 6.37
CA ALA A 14 -2.81 3.42 7.35
C ALA A 14 -2.92 1.89 7.14
N GLY A 15 -2.90 1.42 5.89
CA GLY A 15 -3.23 0.03 5.55
C GLY A 15 -2.26 -0.71 4.63
N GLY A 16 -1.33 -0.01 3.97
CA GLY A 16 -0.39 -0.56 3.00
C GLY A 16 -1.07 -1.06 1.72
N GLY A 17 -0.89 -0.35 0.60
CA GLY A 17 -1.41 -0.72 -0.72
C GLY A 17 -2.63 0.06 -1.20
N GLY A 18 -3.00 1.16 -0.52
CA GLY A 18 -4.13 2.02 -0.90
C GLY A 18 -3.86 2.88 -2.13
N TRP A 19 -2.59 3.21 -2.39
CA TRP A 19 -2.18 4.12 -3.47
C TRP A 19 -2.48 3.58 -4.87
N GLY A 20 -2.06 2.35 -5.15
CA GLY A 20 -2.15 1.72 -6.47
C GLY A 20 -3.58 1.70 -7.05
N PRO A 21 -4.59 1.18 -6.33
CA PRO A 21 -5.97 1.18 -6.80
C PRO A 21 -6.58 2.59 -6.94
N VAL A 22 -6.26 3.51 -6.02
CA VAL A 22 -6.85 4.86 -6.02
C VAL A 22 -6.31 5.71 -7.17
N VAL A 23 -5.00 5.67 -7.42
CA VAL A 23 -4.34 6.53 -8.42
C VAL A 23 -4.36 5.89 -9.80
N THR A 24 -4.06 4.60 -9.92
CA THR A 24 -4.00 3.92 -11.23
C THR A 24 -5.38 3.79 -11.86
N SER A 25 -6.41 3.43 -11.09
CA SER A 25 -7.78 3.31 -11.64
C SER A 25 -8.29 4.66 -12.14
N ASN A 26 -7.99 5.74 -11.42
CA ASN A 26 -8.40 7.08 -11.81
C ASN A 26 -7.71 7.54 -13.11
N LEU A 27 -6.39 7.32 -13.24
CA LEU A 27 -5.64 7.69 -14.45
C LEU A 27 -6.00 6.83 -15.67
N LEU A 28 -6.29 5.53 -15.48
CA LEU A 28 -6.78 4.67 -16.55
C LEU A 28 -8.18 5.08 -17.04
N VAL A 29 -9.08 5.47 -16.13
CA VAL A 29 -10.41 5.99 -16.47
C VAL A 29 -10.31 7.31 -17.26
N GLN A 30 -9.26 8.11 -17.03
CA GLN A 30 -8.98 9.34 -17.78
C GLN A 30 -8.39 9.09 -19.19
N GLY A 31 -8.24 7.83 -19.62
CA GLY A 31 -7.79 7.48 -20.97
C GLY A 31 -6.26 7.52 -21.18
N ALA A 32 -5.48 7.63 -20.11
CA ALA A 32 -4.02 7.63 -20.21
C ALA A 32 -3.49 6.25 -20.65
N SER A 33 -2.43 6.26 -21.46
CA SER A 33 -1.84 5.00 -21.96
C SER A 33 -1.37 4.12 -20.78
N PRO A 34 -1.72 2.83 -20.71
CA PRO A 34 -1.46 2.01 -19.53
C PRO A 34 0.02 1.97 -19.13
N ARG A 35 0.91 1.95 -20.12
CA ARG A 35 2.37 1.90 -19.93
C ARG A 35 2.94 3.19 -19.32
N THR A 36 2.44 4.36 -19.70
CA THR A 36 2.87 5.64 -19.08
C THR A 36 2.28 5.82 -17.69
N THR A 37 1.03 5.40 -17.49
CA THR A 37 0.36 5.46 -16.19
C THR A 37 1.04 4.57 -15.17
N ILE A 38 1.38 3.32 -15.51
CA ILE A 38 2.02 2.40 -14.58
C ILE A 38 3.41 2.93 -14.16
N GLY A 39 4.22 3.42 -15.10
CA GLY A 39 5.55 3.94 -14.79
C GLY A 39 5.53 5.19 -13.89
N THR A 40 4.59 6.10 -14.14
CA THR A 40 4.41 7.31 -13.32
C THR A 40 3.89 6.99 -11.93
N VAL A 41 2.91 6.09 -11.81
CA VAL A 41 2.38 5.66 -10.51
C VAL A 41 3.45 4.99 -9.66
N ASN A 42 4.24 4.07 -10.23
CA ASN A 42 5.32 3.39 -9.51
C ASN A 42 6.40 4.36 -9.03
N THR A 43 6.74 5.35 -9.85
CA THR A 43 7.71 6.40 -9.44
C THR A 43 7.15 7.22 -8.28
N ALA A 44 5.88 7.62 -8.35
CA ALA A 44 5.22 8.35 -7.28
C ALA A 44 5.13 7.53 -5.99
N GLU A 45 4.83 6.23 -6.09
CA GLU A 45 4.76 5.29 -4.96
C GLU A 45 6.10 5.14 -4.25
N PHE A 46 7.21 5.12 -4.99
CA PHE A 46 8.55 5.12 -4.40
C PHE A 46 8.81 6.37 -3.56
N PHE A 47 8.54 7.56 -4.11
CA PHE A 47 8.72 8.82 -3.37
C PHE A 47 7.80 8.90 -2.15
N LEU A 48 6.53 8.53 -2.31
CA LEU A 48 5.55 8.48 -1.23
C LEU A 48 6.03 7.57 -0.10
N THR A 49 6.39 6.33 -0.41
CA THR A 49 6.86 5.34 0.58
C THR A 49 8.15 5.82 1.27
N ALA A 50 9.07 6.45 0.53
CA ALA A 50 10.28 7.03 1.09
C ALA A 50 9.98 8.19 2.05
N THR A 51 9.06 9.08 1.69
CA THR A 51 8.63 10.20 2.55
C THR A 51 7.91 9.70 3.80
N ILE A 52 7.03 8.70 3.68
CA ILE A 52 6.37 8.06 4.83
C ILE A 52 7.43 7.45 5.75
N SER A 53 8.35 6.67 5.21
CA SER A 53 9.42 6.02 5.99
C SER A 53 10.30 7.06 6.71
N ALA A 54 10.71 8.12 6.01
CA ALA A 54 11.49 9.21 6.60
C ALA A 54 10.71 9.91 7.72
N THR A 55 9.41 10.19 7.52
CA THR A 55 8.55 10.85 8.51
C THR A 55 8.35 9.97 9.75
N PHE A 56 8.16 8.66 9.57
CA PHE A 56 8.07 7.72 10.69
C PHE A 56 9.37 7.69 11.49
N ILE A 57 10.53 7.67 10.82
CA ILE A 57 11.84 7.68 11.48
C ILE A 57 12.07 9.00 12.23
N THR A 58 11.71 10.15 11.66
CA THR A 58 11.93 11.45 12.32
C THR A 58 10.96 11.68 13.49
N GLN A 59 9.71 11.23 13.38
CA GLN A 59 8.69 11.49 14.41
C GLN A 59 8.68 10.45 15.54
N LEU A 60 8.84 9.15 15.22
CA LEU A 60 8.88 8.10 16.25
C LEU A 60 10.31 7.77 16.69
N GLY A 61 11.33 8.14 15.93
CA GLY A 61 12.73 7.80 16.23
C GLY A 61 12.99 6.29 16.26
N TRP A 62 14.07 5.89 16.92
CA TRP A 62 14.43 4.47 17.12
C TRP A 62 13.39 3.68 17.93
N ALA A 63 12.46 4.36 18.62
CA ALA A 63 11.37 3.69 19.33
C ALA A 63 10.40 2.96 18.38
N ALA A 64 10.34 3.35 17.10
CA ALA A 64 9.60 2.60 16.08
C ALA A 64 10.23 1.24 15.77
N PHE A 65 11.55 1.08 15.92
CA PHE A 65 12.28 -0.15 15.64
C PHE A 65 12.24 -1.12 16.84
N THR A 66 11.02 -1.45 17.26
CA THR A 66 10.82 -2.50 18.25
C THR A 66 11.18 -3.88 17.68
N GLN A 67 11.31 -4.86 18.56
CA GLN A 67 11.54 -6.26 18.17
C GLN A 67 10.46 -6.78 17.20
N ALA A 68 9.21 -6.33 17.39
CA ALA A 68 8.10 -6.63 16.49
C ALA A 68 8.29 -6.00 15.11
N THR A 69 8.68 -4.73 15.04
CA THR A 69 8.93 -4.01 13.78
C THR A 69 10.06 -4.65 12.98
N VAL A 70 11.16 -5.01 13.64
CA VAL A 70 12.30 -5.68 12.99
C VAL A 70 11.89 -7.08 12.50
N GLY A 71 11.13 -7.82 13.31
CA GLY A 71 10.56 -9.10 12.90
C GLY A 71 9.65 -8.98 11.68
N LEU A 72 8.82 -7.93 11.62
CA LEU A 72 7.94 -7.65 10.48
C LEU A 72 8.74 -7.28 9.22
N LEU A 73 9.81 -6.48 9.36
CA LEU A 73 10.70 -6.13 8.25
C LEU A 73 11.39 -7.36 7.66
N ILE A 74 12.00 -8.20 8.52
CA ILE A 74 12.68 -9.43 8.08
C ILE A 74 11.67 -10.39 7.45
N GLY A 75 10.54 -10.62 8.13
CA GLY A 75 9.46 -11.47 7.63
C GLY A 75 8.92 -10.99 6.28
N GLY A 76 8.72 -9.68 6.12
CA GLY A 76 8.26 -9.06 4.88
C GLY A 76 9.26 -9.23 3.73
N VAL A 77 10.55 -8.97 3.97
CA VAL A 77 11.61 -9.15 2.97
C VAL A 77 11.72 -10.61 2.53
N LEU A 78 11.60 -11.56 3.47
CA LEU A 78 11.60 -12.98 3.17
C LEU A 78 10.33 -13.42 2.44
N ALA A 79 9.16 -12.85 2.79
CA ALA A 79 7.87 -13.17 2.18
C ALA A 79 7.71 -12.59 0.76
N ALA A 80 8.33 -11.44 0.46
CA ALA A 80 8.25 -10.76 -0.83
C ALA A 80 8.52 -11.65 -2.06
N PRO A 81 9.61 -12.46 -2.12
CA PRO A 81 9.85 -13.35 -3.26
C PRO A 81 8.75 -14.41 -3.42
N PHE A 82 8.23 -14.98 -2.32
CA PHE A 82 7.12 -15.93 -2.39
C PHE A 82 5.84 -15.26 -2.92
N GLY A 83 5.56 -14.03 -2.47
CA GLY A 83 4.46 -13.21 -2.99
C GLY A 83 4.60 -12.94 -4.48
N ALA A 84 5.80 -12.56 -4.94
CA ALA A 84 6.09 -12.33 -6.36
C ALA A 84 5.94 -13.61 -7.21
N MET A 85 6.38 -14.76 -6.69
CA MET A 85 6.22 -16.06 -7.35
C MET A 85 4.74 -16.45 -7.48
N LEU A 86 3.93 -16.19 -6.46
CA LEU A 86 2.50 -16.44 -6.49
C LEU A 86 1.79 -15.48 -7.45
N ALA A 87 2.10 -14.18 -7.38
CA ALA A 87 1.55 -13.16 -8.26
C ALA A 87 1.84 -13.42 -9.74
N LYS A 88 2.98 -14.06 -10.06
CA LYS A 88 3.31 -14.48 -11.42
C LYS A 88 2.39 -15.59 -11.96
N ARG A 89 1.83 -16.43 -11.08
CA ARG A 89 0.98 -17.58 -11.46
C ARG A 89 -0.52 -17.25 -11.47
N VAL A 90 -0.94 -16.23 -10.72
CA VAL A 90 -2.35 -15.88 -10.54
C VAL A 90 -2.74 -14.72 -11.47
N PRO A 91 -3.91 -14.74 -12.12
CA PRO A 91 -4.38 -13.62 -12.93
C PRO A 91 -4.49 -12.32 -12.11
N ALA A 92 -3.93 -11.22 -12.62
CA ALA A 92 -3.89 -9.92 -11.93
C ALA A 92 -5.26 -9.45 -11.42
N LYS A 93 -6.33 -9.69 -12.19
CA LYS A 93 -7.71 -9.35 -11.79
C LYS A 93 -8.15 -10.08 -10.52
N THR A 94 -7.79 -11.36 -10.39
CA THR A 94 -8.13 -12.16 -9.20
C THR A 94 -7.33 -11.67 -7.99
N LEU A 95 -6.04 -11.37 -8.19
CA LEU A 95 -5.18 -10.84 -7.14
C LEU A 95 -5.72 -9.49 -6.62
N MET A 96 -6.09 -8.56 -7.51
CA MET A 96 -6.65 -7.26 -7.12
C MET A 96 -7.96 -7.39 -6.32
N VAL A 97 -8.86 -8.27 -6.73
CA VAL A 97 -10.12 -8.51 -6.00
C VAL A 97 -9.83 -9.10 -4.62
N LEU A 98 -8.94 -10.09 -4.54
CA LEU A 98 -8.63 -10.78 -3.30
C LEU A 98 -7.97 -9.84 -2.28
N VAL A 99 -6.99 -9.04 -2.72
CA VAL A 99 -6.36 -8.00 -1.90
C VAL A 99 -7.37 -6.95 -1.47
N GLY A 100 -8.23 -6.49 -2.37
CA GLY A 100 -9.28 -5.51 -2.05
C GLY A 100 -10.27 -6.01 -0.99
N VAL A 101 -10.70 -7.28 -1.09
CA VAL A 101 -11.59 -7.91 -0.10
C VAL A 101 -10.91 -8.03 1.26
N ILE A 102 -9.67 -8.53 1.30
CA ILE A 102 -8.91 -8.67 2.56
C ILE A 102 -8.72 -7.31 3.21
N LEU A 103 -8.29 -6.29 2.46
CA LEU A 103 -8.13 -4.94 2.98
C LEU A 103 -9.45 -4.39 3.52
N THR A 104 -10.55 -4.53 2.79
CA THR A 104 -11.87 -4.08 3.23
C THR A 104 -12.28 -4.73 4.54
N ILE A 105 -12.14 -6.06 4.66
CA ILE A 105 -12.47 -6.79 5.90
C ILE A 105 -11.59 -6.32 7.05
N THR A 106 -10.28 -6.18 6.82
CA THR A 106 -9.31 -5.80 7.85
C THR A 106 -9.55 -4.37 8.33
N SER A 107 -9.84 -3.44 7.41
CA SER A 107 -10.22 -2.06 7.72
C SER A 107 -11.55 -1.97 8.47
N LEU A 108 -12.55 -2.74 8.06
CA LEU A 108 -13.84 -2.81 8.77
C LEU A 108 -13.66 -3.36 10.19
N PHE A 109 -12.84 -4.40 10.35
CA PHE A 109 -12.51 -4.95 11.67
C PHE A 109 -11.76 -3.93 12.54
N GLY A 110 -10.78 -3.22 11.97
CA GLY A 110 -10.06 -2.15 12.66
C GLY A 110 -10.98 -1.02 13.11
N LEU A 111 -11.90 -0.60 12.22
CA LEU A 111 -12.90 0.42 12.51
C LEU A 111 -13.87 -0.03 13.61
N TYR A 112 -14.40 -1.25 13.51
CA TYR A 112 -15.27 -1.83 14.54
C TYR A 112 -14.56 -1.85 15.90
N ARG A 113 -13.30 -2.29 15.93
CA ARG A 113 -12.50 -2.32 17.15
C ARG A 113 -12.26 -0.92 17.73
N ALA A 114 -12.01 0.08 16.89
CA ALA A 114 -11.77 1.46 17.32
C ALA A 114 -13.03 2.21 17.77
N ILE A 115 -14.22 1.74 17.37
CA ILE A 115 -15.51 2.32 17.81
C ILE A 115 -16.00 1.66 19.10
N TRP A 116 -15.74 0.36 19.27
CA TRP A 116 -16.24 -0.44 20.39
C TRP A 116 -15.26 -0.59 21.57
N HIS A 117 -14.05 -0.01 21.46
CA HIS A 117 -13.08 0.21 22.53
C HIS A 117 -12.73 1.68 22.61
#